data_AF-A0A956RXX7-F1
#
_entry.id   AF-A0A956RXX7-F1
#
_cell.length_a   1.000
_cell.length_b   1.000
_cell.length_c   1.000
_cell.angle_alpha   90.00
_cell.angle_beta   90.00
_cell.angle_gamma   90.00
#
_symmetry.space_group_name_H-M   'P 1'
#
loop_
_entity.id
_entity.type
_entity.pdbx_description
1 polymer ?
#
loop_
_entity_poly.entity_id
_entity_poly.type
_entity_poly.pdbx_seq_one_letter_code
_entity_poly.pdbx_strand_id
1 'polypeptide(L)'
;MTSLASLLLALATVGGAWTGADARGGRAVSAVAAGEASSSDRGHVSVPQAVDPLSGADTLPGRRVTVVYWDGLEARARDLQTGLETAPALLGLPDGVPSGVTLWLADTEERFQAAVGGAAPDWSAAVALLDRDAILLPVYASNRTRFGDRAATLRHEWAHIGLAQWLEDLRVPRWFHEGYARVAAGEWDARSGWALRWALARGTAPPLDSLTLDWPDGGARARLAYDLSASAVEYLLSQPAGEEGVRIFLERWRLGGSFDDALGSVFGFTPGRFETAWVRWLKRRYGWLLLLSQSVALWLGLGVTLLVLWRWRRRRMTRRMARLRANEPPDEPAWWEEPPGPPTPPAPQDPGPPPGSGPPSPRRDPAAR
;
A
#
# COMPACT_ATOMS: atom_id res chain seq x y z
N MET A 1 48.21 -31.58 -27.06
CA MET A 1 47.89 -30.87 -28.32
C MET A 1 47.89 -29.37 -28.01
N THR A 2 48.57 -28.58 -28.83
CA THR A 2 48.61 -27.10 -28.91
C THR A 2 47.47 -26.35 -28.18
N SER A 3 47.69 -25.46 -27.21
CA SER A 3 48.60 -24.29 -27.09
C SER A 3 48.22 -23.09 -27.97
N LEU A 4 47.74 -22.03 -27.31
CA LEU A 4 47.54 -20.62 -27.75
C LEU A 4 47.43 -19.83 -26.41
N ALA A 5 48.39 -19.05 -25.91
CA ALA A 5 49.26 -18.03 -26.52
C ALA A 5 48.41 -16.88 -27.13
N SER A 6 48.05 -15.85 -26.35
CA SER A 6 48.85 -14.64 -26.05
C SER A 6 48.80 -13.58 -27.16
N LEU A 7 48.15 -12.42 -26.92
CA LEU A 7 48.62 -11.15 -27.49
C LEU A 7 48.11 -9.85 -26.80
N LEU A 8 49.10 -9.01 -26.46
CA LEU A 8 49.17 -7.54 -26.38
C LEU A 8 48.21 -6.66 -25.53
N LEU A 9 48.81 -6.22 -24.41
CA LEU A 9 48.85 -4.88 -23.82
C LEU A 9 48.74 -3.67 -24.79
N ALA A 10 48.05 -2.61 -24.37
CA ALA A 10 48.34 -1.23 -24.77
C ALA A 10 48.01 -0.25 -23.61
N LEU A 11 48.99 0.56 -23.18
CA LEU A 11 48.80 1.66 -22.23
C LEU A 11 48.27 2.90 -22.95
N ALA A 12 47.42 3.67 -22.27
CA ALA A 12 47.23 5.10 -22.56
C ALA A 12 47.11 5.89 -21.24
N THR A 13 48.24 6.20 -20.63
CA THR A 13 48.34 7.22 -19.57
C THR A 13 48.22 8.60 -20.19
N VAL A 14 47.24 9.40 -19.78
CA VAL A 14 47.25 10.86 -19.98
C VAL A 14 47.07 11.52 -18.62
N GLY A 15 48.18 11.97 -18.05
CA GLY A 15 48.15 12.92 -16.94
C GLY A 15 47.88 14.32 -17.48
N GLY A 16 46.88 14.99 -16.93
CA GLY A 16 46.55 16.38 -17.24
C GLY A 16 46.44 17.17 -15.94
N ALA A 17 47.57 17.63 -15.40
CA ALA A 17 47.55 18.57 -14.30
C ALA A 17 47.09 19.94 -14.84
N TRP A 18 46.00 20.48 -14.29
CA TRP A 18 45.64 21.89 -14.43
C TRP A 18 45.57 22.53 -13.05
N THR A 19 46.28 23.64 -12.92
CA THR A 19 46.44 24.42 -11.70
C THR A 19 45.21 25.26 -11.39
N GLY A 20 45.02 25.55 -10.10
CA GLY A 20 43.80 26.12 -9.55
C GLY A 20 43.27 27.41 -10.16
N ALA A 21 41.96 27.57 -9.99
CA ALA A 21 41.26 28.84 -9.98
C ALA A 21 40.22 28.79 -8.85
N ASP A 22 40.16 29.84 -8.03
CA ASP A 22 39.17 29.98 -6.97
C ASP A 22 37.75 29.99 -7.56
N ALA A 23 36.92 29.05 -7.11
CA ALA A 23 35.48 29.08 -7.34
C ALA A 23 34.78 28.91 -5.99
N ARG A 24 34.28 30.03 -5.44
CA ARG A 24 33.35 30.01 -4.31
C ARG A 24 32.08 29.31 -4.80
N GLY A 25 31.89 28.05 -4.39
CA GLY A 25 30.75 27.25 -4.81
C GLY A 25 29.44 27.88 -4.37
N GLY A 26 28.67 28.43 -5.31
CA GLY A 26 27.28 28.78 -5.08
C GLY A 26 26.49 27.50 -4.81
N ARG A 27 25.67 27.48 -3.75
CA ARG A 27 24.72 26.40 -3.47
C ARG A 27 23.80 26.26 -4.68
N ALA A 28 23.74 25.06 -5.27
CA ALA A 28 22.73 24.75 -6.27
C ALA A 28 21.34 24.72 -5.60
N VAL A 29 20.34 25.31 -6.25
CA VAL A 29 18.96 25.35 -5.72
C VAL A 29 18.34 23.95 -5.86
N SER A 30 18.44 23.14 -4.81
CA SER A 30 17.76 21.85 -4.72
C SER A 30 16.37 22.00 -4.10
N ALA A 31 15.43 22.50 -4.91
CA ALA A 31 14.01 22.25 -4.64
C ALA A 31 13.73 20.75 -4.81
N VAL A 32 13.18 20.09 -3.80
CA VAL A 32 12.70 18.70 -3.94
C VAL A 32 11.33 18.73 -4.62
N ALA A 33 11.40 18.95 -5.93
CA ALA A 33 10.26 19.02 -6.85
C ALA A 33 10.38 17.85 -7.84
N ALA A 34 9.41 16.93 -7.86
CA ALA A 34 9.52 15.76 -8.76
C ALA A 34 9.15 16.09 -10.22
N GLY A 35 10.08 15.80 -11.12
CA GLY A 35 9.84 15.73 -12.57
C GLY A 35 10.28 16.98 -13.34
N GLU A 36 11.47 16.93 -13.96
CA GLU A 36 11.83 17.87 -15.02
C GLU A 36 11.04 17.52 -16.30
N ALA A 37 10.14 18.41 -16.72
CA ALA A 37 9.52 18.31 -18.03
C ALA A 37 10.43 18.96 -19.09
N SER A 38 11.02 18.13 -19.96
CA SER A 38 11.79 18.56 -21.13
C SER A 38 10.99 19.55 -21.99
N SER A 39 11.42 20.81 -22.06
CA SER A 39 10.82 21.82 -22.94
C SER A 39 11.62 21.97 -24.24
N SER A 40 10.90 21.98 -25.36
CA SER A 40 11.45 22.25 -26.69
C SER A 40 10.51 23.16 -27.47
N ASP A 41 10.54 24.46 -27.17
CA ASP A 41 10.26 25.50 -28.17
C ASP A 41 10.94 26.83 -27.78
N ARG A 42 11.46 27.57 -28.76
CA ARG A 42 12.10 28.89 -28.55
C ARG A 42 11.20 30.00 -29.09
N GLY A 43 10.10 30.26 -28.39
CA GLY A 43 9.37 31.52 -28.51
C GLY A 43 10.03 32.61 -27.65
N HIS A 44 10.40 33.75 -28.24
CA HIS A 44 10.77 34.94 -27.47
C HIS A 44 9.53 35.50 -26.77
N VAL A 45 9.27 35.04 -25.54
CA VAL A 45 8.29 35.66 -24.64
C VAL A 45 8.99 36.79 -23.88
N SER A 46 8.40 37.98 -23.91
CA SER A 46 8.85 39.14 -23.13
C SER A 46 8.89 38.77 -21.64
N VAL A 47 10.08 38.77 -21.04
CA VAL A 47 10.25 38.51 -19.60
C VAL A 47 9.53 39.63 -18.84
N PRO A 48 8.48 39.33 -18.05
CA PRO A 48 7.87 40.32 -17.17
C PRO A 48 8.93 40.82 -16.19
N GLN A 49 8.87 42.10 -15.82
CA GLN A 49 9.75 42.61 -14.75
C GLN A 49 9.63 41.70 -13.52
N ALA A 50 10.77 41.31 -12.95
CA ALA A 50 10.81 40.47 -11.77
C ALA A 50 10.10 41.18 -10.62
N VAL A 51 8.84 40.79 -10.37
CA VAL A 51 8.10 41.21 -9.20
C VAL A 51 8.85 40.67 -7.99
N ASP A 52 9.24 41.55 -7.07
CA ASP A 52 9.78 41.11 -5.78
C ASP A 52 8.72 40.21 -5.12
N PRO A 53 9.00 38.90 -4.92
CA PRO A 53 8.01 37.96 -4.43
C PRO A 53 7.59 38.25 -2.99
N LEU A 54 8.27 39.16 -2.28
CA LEU A 54 7.90 39.66 -0.94
C LEU A 54 7.16 41.02 -0.97
N SER A 55 6.95 41.63 -2.14
CA SER A 55 6.35 42.96 -2.23
C SER A 55 4.94 42.99 -1.61
N GLY A 56 4.76 43.84 -0.61
CA GLY A 56 3.51 44.01 0.13
C GLY A 56 3.16 42.86 1.08
N ALA A 57 4.13 42.02 1.45
CA ALA A 57 3.94 40.97 2.44
C ALA A 57 4.12 41.48 3.88
N ASP A 58 3.27 40.99 4.78
CA ASP A 58 3.46 41.08 6.23
C ASP A 58 4.17 39.83 6.77
N THR A 59 4.80 39.98 7.93
CA THR A 59 5.53 38.88 8.60
C THR A 59 5.05 38.67 10.03
N LEU A 60 4.68 37.44 10.36
CA LEU A 60 4.35 36.98 11.71
C LEU A 60 5.54 36.15 12.24
N PRO A 61 6.43 36.72 13.06
CA PRO A 61 7.57 35.99 13.63
C PRO A 61 7.12 34.96 14.65
N GLY A 62 7.85 33.84 14.73
CA GLY A 62 7.64 32.77 15.71
C GLY A 62 8.95 32.28 16.30
N ARG A 63 8.88 31.21 17.10
CA ARG A 63 10.03 30.61 17.78
C ARG A 63 10.74 29.57 16.90
N ARG A 64 9.97 28.79 16.14
CA ARG A 64 10.41 27.78 15.17
C ARG A 64 10.09 28.19 13.74
N VAL A 65 9.02 28.95 13.51
CA VAL A 65 8.58 29.35 12.17
C VAL A 65 8.14 30.82 12.10
N THR A 66 8.66 31.54 11.11
CA THR A 66 8.17 32.86 10.70
C THR A 66 7.22 32.67 9.52
N VAL A 67 6.01 33.22 9.60
CA VAL A 67 5.02 33.13 8.52
C VAL A 67 4.99 34.44 7.74
N VAL A 68 5.09 34.37 6.42
CA VAL A 68 4.96 35.49 5.50
C VAL A 68 3.63 35.37 4.77
N TYR A 69 2.85 36.44 4.74
CA TYR A 69 1.48 36.44 4.24
C TYR A 69 1.10 37.80 3.64
N TRP A 70 -0.03 37.85 2.93
CA TRP A 70 -0.60 39.07 2.34
C TRP A 70 -1.96 39.40 2.98
N ASP A 71 -2.50 40.58 2.65
CA ASP A 71 -3.76 41.08 3.21
C ASP A 71 -4.90 40.04 3.15
N GLY A 72 -5.73 40.01 4.21
CA GLY A 72 -6.79 39.02 4.40
C GLY A 72 -6.33 37.62 4.86
N LEU A 73 -5.02 37.30 4.90
CA LEU A 73 -4.53 35.98 5.33
C LEU A 73 -4.09 35.90 6.80
N GLU A 74 -4.09 36.99 7.56
CA GLU A 74 -3.54 37.05 8.92
C GLU A 74 -4.06 35.94 9.86
N ALA A 75 -5.39 35.72 9.89
CA ALA A 75 -5.99 34.67 10.72
C ALA A 75 -5.46 33.27 10.34
N ARG A 76 -5.34 32.99 9.03
CA ARG A 76 -4.78 31.73 8.52
C ARG A 76 -3.28 31.62 8.82
N ALA A 77 -2.54 32.73 8.79
CA ALA A 77 -1.12 32.75 9.18
C ALA A 77 -0.94 32.38 10.66
N ARG A 78 -1.76 32.97 11.55
CA ARG A 78 -1.78 32.63 12.99
C ARG A 78 -2.15 31.17 13.26
N ASP A 79 -3.17 30.64 12.57
CA ASP A 79 -3.58 29.24 12.70
C ASP A 79 -2.46 28.27 12.29
N LEU A 80 -1.84 28.50 11.12
CA LEU A 80 -0.76 27.65 10.58
C LEU A 80 0.52 27.77 11.41
N GLN A 81 0.87 28.98 11.87
CA GLN A 81 1.97 29.19 12.80
C GLN A 81 1.76 28.39 14.08
N THR A 82 0.58 28.50 14.70
CA THR A 82 0.23 27.79 15.94
C THR A 82 0.34 26.28 15.74
N GLY A 83 -0.16 25.75 14.62
CA GLY A 83 -0.06 24.34 14.26
C GLY A 83 1.38 23.82 14.14
N LEU A 84 2.29 24.63 13.59
CA LEU A 84 3.71 24.28 13.46
C LEU A 84 4.52 24.46 14.76
N GLU A 85 4.25 25.52 15.53
CA GLU A 85 4.90 25.78 16.82
C GLU A 85 4.57 24.71 17.86
N THR A 86 3.34 24.19 17.81
CA THR A 86 2.82 23.12 18.69
C THR A 86 2.93 21.73 18.08
N ALA A 87 3.45 21.60 16.85
CA ALA A 87 3.65 20.30 16.20
C ALA A 87 4.57 19.41 17.06
N PRO A 88 4.19 18.15 17.32
CA PRO A 88 5.04 17.23 18.07
C PRO A 88 6.36 16.99 17.33
N ALA A 89 7.35 16.52 18.08
CA ALA A 89 8.67 16.15 17.54
C ALA A 89 8.53 15.29 16.28
N LEU A 90 9.43 15.52 15.33
CA LEU A 90 9.56 14.66 14.17
C LEU A 90 10.26 13.37 14.57
N LEU A 91 9.89 12.29 13.88
CA LEU A 91 10.35 10.94 14.19
C LEU A 91 11.88 10.86 14.30
N GLY A 92 12.41 10.51 15.47
CA GLY A 92 13.85 10.36 15.71
C GLY A 92 14.68 11.64 15.62
N LEU A 93 14.07 12.83 15.53
CA LEU A 93 14.75 14.12 15.58
C LEU A 93 14.59 14.78 16.96
N PRO A 94 15.53 15.63 17.40
CA PRO A 94 15.40 16.33 18.68
C PRO A 94 14.23 17.30 18.74
N ASP A 95 13.74 17.55 19.95
CA ASP A 95 12.76 18.60 20.23
C ASP A 95 13.26 19.95 19.71
N GLY A 96 12.41 20.61 18.93
CA GLY A 96 12.72 21.90 18.31
C GLY A 96 13.23 21.82 16.87
N VAL A 97 13.59 20.64 16.32
CA VAL A 97 13.95 20.48 14.89
C VAL A 97 12.70 20.17 14.03
N PRO A 98 12.48 20.86 12.89
CA PRO A 98 13.20 22.04 12.40
C PRO A 98 12.88 23.32 13.17
N SER A 99 13.77 24.30 13.00
CA SER A 99 13.72 25.64 13.58
C SER A 99 14.17 26.69 12.55
N GLY A 100 13.85 27.98 12.77
CA GLY A 100 14.21 29.05 11.84
C GLY A 100 13.49 29.01 10.48
N VAL A 101 12.42 28.22 10.38
CA VAL A 101 11.74 27.95 9.11
C VAL A 101 10.94 29.16 8.65
N THR A 102 10.89 29.42 7.34
CA THR A 102 10.04 30.46 6.74
C THR A 102 8.86 29.83 6.01
N LEU A 103 7.63 30.01 6.50
CA LEU A 103 6.41 29.58 5.81
C LEU A 103 5.85 30.73 4.96
N TRP A 104 5.91 30.62 3.63
CA TRP A 104 5.27 31.57 2.71
C TRP A 104 3.88 31.09 2.32
N LEU A 105 2.88 31.92 2.59
CA LEU A 105 1.51 31.72 2.13
C LEU A 105 1.32 32.41 0.79
N ALA A 106 1.60 31.70 -0.31
CA ALA A 106 1.42 32.23 -1.65
C ALA A 106 -0.07 32.39 -1.96
N ASP A 107 -0.52 33.64 -2.04
CA ASP A 107 -1.90 34.07 -2.29
C ASP A 107 -2.28 34.08 -3.78
N THR A 108 -1.29 34.00 -4.69
CA THR A 108 -1.48 33.81 -6.13
C THR A 108 -0.51 32.79 -6.74
N GLU A 109 -0.85 32.29 -7.92
CA GLU A 109 0.00 31.40 -8.73
C GLU A 109 1.32 32.09 -9.10
N GLU A 110 1.27 33.36 -9.48
CA GLU A 110 2.43 34.13 -9.95
C GLU A 110 3.46 34.30 -8.82
N ARG A 111 3.02 34.61 -7.60
CA ARG A 111 3.91 34.67 -6.43
C ARG A 111 4.49 33.29 -6.09
N PHE A 112 3.70 32.22 -6.21
CA PHE A 112 4.17 30.85 -5.99
C PHE A 112 5.27 30.45 -6.98
N GLN A 113 5.06 30.68 -8.28
CA GLN A 113 6.04 30.37 -9.33
C GLN A 113 7.31 31.24 -9.21
N ALA A 114 7.15 32.53 -8.89
CA ALA A 114 8.29 33.43 -8.61
C ALA A 114 9.12 32.96 -7.38
N ALA A 115 8.46 32.45 -6.34
CA ALA A 115 9.12 31.93 -5.14
C ALA A 115 9.94 30.65 -5.41
N VAL A 116 9.35 29.71 -6.18
CA VAL A 116 10.01 28.47 -6.61
C VAL A 116 11.21 28.76 -7.54
N GLY A 117 11.14 29.84 -8.33
CA GLY A 117 12.21 30.23 -9.25
C GLY A 117 12.17 29.50 -10.60
N GLY A 118 11.02 28.93 -10.96
CA GLY A 118 10.80 28.13 -12.16
C GLY A 118 9.45 27.43 -12.10
N ALA A 119 9.12 26.64 -13.14
CA ALA A 119 7.87 25.91 -13.21
C ALA A 119 7.77 24.84 -12.10
N ALA A 120 7.00 25.13 -11.07
CA ALA A 120 6.69 24.17 -10.01
C ALA A 120 5.89 22.97 -10.56
N PRO A 121 6.09 21.74 -10.06
CA PRO A 121 5.35 20.59 -10.53
C PRO A 121 3.85 20.75 -10.27
N ASP A 122 3.03 20.61 -11.31
CA ASP A 122 1.59 20.92 -11.30
C ASP A 122 0.74 20.13 -10.29
N TRP A 123 1.31 19.11 -9.64
CA TRP A 123 0.66 18.22 -8.70
C TRP A 123 1.02 18.49 -7.22
N SER A 124 1.99 19.38 -6.93
CA SER A 124 2.43 19.60 -5.54
C SER A 124 1.45 20.49 -4.77
N ALA A 125 1.05 20.03 -3.57
CA ALA A 125 0.13 20.76 -2.69
C ALA A 125 0.84 21.80 -1.80
N ALA A 126 2.16 21.64 -1.61
CA ALA A 126 3.11 22.59 -1.04
C ALA A 126 4.52 22.23 -1.58
N VAL A 127 5.55 23.01 -1.26
CA VAL A 127 6.96 22.71 -1.62
C VAL A 127 7.92 23.14 -0.51
N ALA A 128 8.76 22.23 -0.02
CA ALA A 128 9.93 22.52 0.80
C ALA A 128 11.15 22.96 -0.05
N LEU A 129 11.65 24.17 0.20
CA LEU A 129 12.90 24.70 -0.31
C LEU A 129 14.00 24.49 0.73
N LEU A 130 14.73 23.38 0.61
CA LEU A 130 15.71 22.92 1.60
C LEU A 130 16.91 23.87 1.71
N ASP A 131 17.27 24.55 0.62
CA ASP A 131 18.38 25.51 0.55
C ASP A 131 18.09 26.83 1.28
N ARG A 132 16.82 27.11 1.61
CA ARG A 132 16.33 28.36 2.21
C ARG A 132 15.60 28.19 3.53
N ASP A 133 15.56 26.96 4.07
CA ASP A 133 14.73 26.59 5.23
C ASP A 133 13.27 27.08 5.09
N ALA A 134 12.69 26.97 3.89
CA ALA A 134 11.40 27.58 3.57
C ALA A 134 10.36 26.56 3.10
N ILE A 135 9.09 26.82 3.41
CA ILE A 135 7.93 26.05 2.92
C ILE A 135 7.04 27.01 2.15
N LEU A 136 6.77 26.67 0.89
CA LEU A 136 5.83 27.39 0.03
C LEU A 136 4.47 26.69 0.07
N LEU A 137 3.46 27.35 0.62
CA LEU A 137 2.09 26.85 0.70
C LEU A 137 1.15 27.70 -0.17
N PRO A 138 0.64 27.18 -1.31
CA PRO A 138 -0.37 27.87 -2.09
C PRO A 138 -1.71 27.93 -1.32
N VAL A 139 -2.22 29.13 -1.09
CA VAL A 139 -3.49 29.37 -0.38
C VAL A 139 -4.63 29.87 -1.28
N TYR A 140 -4.37 30.08 -2.57
CA TYR A 140 -5.36 30.35 -3.61
C TYR A 140 -6.18 29.11 -3.99
N ALA A 141 -7.35 29.34 -4.60
CA ALA A 141 -8.17 28.28 -5.15
C ALA A 141 -7.48 27.65 -6.38
N SER A 142 -7.04 26.40 -6.24
CA SER A 142 -6.42 25.64 -7.33
C SER A 142 -6.88 24.19 -7.33
N ASN A 143 -6.67 23.48 -8.44
CA ASN A 143 -6.84 22.02 -8.46
C ASN A 143 -5.75 21.29 -7.65
N ARG A 144 -4.65 21.97 -7.26
CA ARG A 144 -3.53 21.39 -6.52
C ARG A 144 -3.86 21.15 -5.05
N THR A 145 -4.65 22.03 -4.43
CA THR A 145 -5.11 21.91 -3.04
C THR A 145 -6.19 20.83 -2.80
N ARG A 146 -6.41 19.92 -3.75
CA ARG A 146 -7.36 18.79 -3.63
C ARG A 146 -6.78 17.54 -2.95
N PHE A 147 -5.46 17.46 -2.78
CA PHE A 147 -4.81 16.30 -2.17
C PHE A 147 -4.55 16.50 -0.67
N GLY A 148 -5.34 15.80 0.16
CA GLY A 148 -5.03 15.56 1.57
C GLY A 148 -5.59 16.57 2.57
N ASP A 149 -5.38 16.26 3.85
CA ASP A 149 -5.51 17.21 4.93
C ASP A 149 -4.34 18.20 4.86
N ARG A 150 -4.64 19.51 4.89
CA ARG A 150 -3.60 20.56 4.88
C ARG A 150 -2.62 20.42 6.03
N ALA A 151 -3.04 19.87 7.17
CA ALA A 151 -2.15 19.58 8.29
C ALA A 151 -1.14 18.45 7.94
N ALA A 152 -1.57 17.42 7.21
CA ALA A 152 -0.69 16.34 6.77
C ALA A 152 0.31 16.85 5.71
N THR A 153 -0.15 17.59 4.70
CA THR A 153 0.74 18.23 3.70
C THR A 153 1.76 19.13 4.38
N LEU A 154 1.36 20.00 5.30
CA LEU A 154 2.30 20.88 5.99
C LEU A 154 3.28 20.11 6.87
N ARG A 155 2.84 19.00 7.51
CA ARG A 155 3.71 18.12 8.29
C ARG A 155 4.71 17.35 7.40
N HIS A 156 4.35 17.05 6.16
CA HIS A 156 5.22 16.44 5.15
C HIS A 156 6.37 17.39 4.79
N GLU A 157 6.08 18.63 4.39
CA GLU A 157 7.11 19.63 4.09
C GLU A 157 7.97 19.95 5.33
N TRP A 158 7.35 20.05 6.51
CA TRP A 158 8.05 20.24 7.78
C TRP A 158 9.04 19.10 8.09
N ALA A 159 8.69 17.86 7.72
CA ALA A 159 9.55 16.70 7.87
C ALA A 159 10.73 16.71 6.89
N HIS A 160 10.55 17.21 5.66
CA HIS A 160 11.67 17.43 4.74
C HIS A 160 12.67 18.46 5.27
N ILE A 161 12.20 19.63 5.73
CA ILE A 161 13.08 20.67 6.32
C ILE A 161 13.76 20.13 7.59
N GLY A 162 13.03 19.44 8.47
CA GLY A 162 13.61 18.82 9.68
C GLY A 162 14.72 17.82 9.39
N LEU A 163 14.51 16.95 8.40
CA LEU A 163 15.50 15.95 8.02
C LEU A 163 16.73 16.59 7.35
N ALA A 164 16.52 17.62 6.52
CA ALA A 164 17.61 18.37 5.89
C ALA A 164 18.44 19.16 6.92
N GLN A 165 17.80 19.86 7.85
CA GLN A 165 18.50 20.56 8.95
C GLN A 165 19.30 19.60 9.84
N TRP A 166 18.79 18.38 10.07
CA TRP A 166 19.47 17.40 10.91
C TRP A 166 20.65 16.72 10.23
N LEU A 167 20.51 16.36 8.95
CA LEU A 167 21.55 15.66 8.19
C LEU A 167 22.49 16.61 7.43
N GLU A 168 22.24 17.92 7.48
CA GLU A 168 23.09 18.96 6.90
C GLU A 168 23.33 18.70 5.40
N ASP A 169 24.58 18.77 4.92
CA ASP A 169 24.92 18.53 3.50
C ASP A 169 25.10 17.03 3.16
N LEU A 170 24.67 16.08 4.01
CA LEU A 170 24.78 14.65 3.73
C LEU A 170 23.81 14.21 2.63
N ARG A 171 24.28 13.32 1.74
CA ARG A 171 23.47 12.77 0.65
C ARG A 171 22.45 11.75 1.18
N VAL A 172 21.23 12.21 1.42
CA VAL A 172 20.07 11.38 1.77
C VAL A 172 19.51 10.67 0.51
N PRO A 173 19.30 9.34 0.51
CA PRO A 173 18.62 8.67 -0.59
C PRO A 173 17.20 9.21 -0.74
N ARG A 174 16.77 9.49 -1.98
CA ARG A 174 15.47 10.13 -2.23
C ARG A 174 14.31 9.36 -1.62
N TRP A 175 14.26 8.04 -1.77
CA TRP A 175 13.23 7.21 -1.14
C TRP A 175 13.16 7.38 0.38
N PHE A 176 14.28 7.70 1.05
CA PHE A 176 14.30 7.93 2.49
C PHE A 176 13.71 9.31 2.83
N HIS A 177 14.08 10.38 2.11
CA HIS A 177 13.44 11.70 2.26
C HIS A 177 11.91 11.62 2.12
N GLU A 178 11.45 11.03 1.02
CA GLU A 178 10.04 10.91 0.67
C GLU A 178 9.31 9.98 1.65
N GLY A 179 9.93 8.86 2.02
CA GLY A 179 9.35 7.89 2.96
C GLY A 179 9.23 8.45 4.38
N TYR A 180 10.26 9.17 4.84
CA TYR A 180 10.28 9.81 6.15
C TYR A 180 9.18 10.87 6.27
N ALA A 181 9.05 11.73 5.26
CA ALA A 181 8.04 12.79 5.25
C ALA A 181 6.61 12.23 5.28
N ARG A 182 6.33 11.16 4.52
CA ARG A 182 5.00 10.51 4.51
C ARG A 182 4.66 9.77 5.81
N VAL A 183 5.66 9.17 6.47
CA VAL A 183 5.46 8.56 7.80
C VAL A 183 5.24 9.64 8.85
N ALA A 184 6.03 10.71 8.87
CA ALA A 184 5.88 11.83 9.80
C ALA A 184 4.56 12.60 9.63
N ALA A 185 4.03 12.65 8.41
CA ALA A 185 2.73 13.22 8.07
C ALA A 185 1.53 12.27 8.35
N GLY A 186 1.77 11.01 8.70
CA GLY A 186 0.71 10.02 8.92
C GLY A 186 0.00 9.55 7.64
N GLU A 187 0.62 9.73 6.47
CA GLU A 187 0.03 9.37 5.17
C GLU A 187 0.17 7.88 4.80
N TRP A 188 0.86 7.09 5.63
CA TRP A 188 0.98 5.65 5.44
C TRP A 188 -0.23 4.94 6.04
N ASP A 189 -1.01 4.26 5.18
CA ASP A 189 -2.19 3.52 5.59
C ASP A 189 -2.15 2.04 5.16
N ALA A 190 -3.07 1.24 5.70
CA ALA A 190 -3.16 -0.18 5.35
C ALA A 190 -3.52 -0.40 3.87
N ARG A 191 -4.25 0.54 3.23
CA ARG A 191 -4.71 0.43 1.83
C ARG A 191 -3.55 0.58 0.86
N SER A 192 -2.64 1.52 1.09
CA SER A 192 -1.37 1.67 0.39
C SER A 192 -0.51 0.41 0.55
N GLY A 193 -0.42 -0.16 1.77
CA GLY A 193 0.21 -1.46 1.99
C GLY A 193 -0.36 -2.61 1.15
N TRP A 194 -1.70 -2.68 0.99
CA TRP A 194 -2.35 -3.65 0.10
C TRP A 194 -2.08 -3.40 -1.38
N ALA A 195 -2.13 -2.15 -1.84
CA ALA A 195 -1.82 -1.79 -3.23
C ALA A 195 -0.36 -2.15 -3.58
N LEU A 196 0.56 -1.87 -2.66
CA LEU A 196 1.98 -2.19 -2.75
C LEU A 196 2.22 -3.69 -2.83
N ARG A 197 1.54 -4.48 -1.98
CA ARG A 197 1.56 -5.94 -2.03
C ARG A 197 1.14 -6.49 -3.39
N TRP A 198 0.14 -5.86 -4.03
CA TRP A 198 -0.39 -6.26 -5.33
C TRP A 198 0.52 -5.83 -6.50
N ALA A 199 1.22 -4.70 -6.39
CA ALA A 199 2.30 -4.33 -7.32
C ALA A 199 3.47 -5.33 -7.25
N LEU A 200 3.94 -5.64 -6.03
CA LEU A 200 4.97 -6.67 -5.79
C LEU A 200 4.56 -8.08 -6.20
N ALA A 201 3.27 -8.40 -6.21
CA ALA A 201 2.76 -9.68 -6.71
C ALA A 201 2.91 -9.81 -8.24
N ARG A 202 2.79 -8.68 -8.95
CA ARG A 202 2.82 -8.60 -10.42
C ARG A 202 4.22 -8.26 -10.97
N GLY A 203 5.22 -8.11 -10.09
CA GLY A 203 6.58 -7.70 -10.49
C GLY A 203 6.68 -6.26 -10.99
N THR A 204 5.71 -5.40 -10.67
CA THR A 204 5.64 -4.01 -11.18
C THR A 204 6.17 -2.96 -10.20
N ALA A 205 6.81 -3.37 -9.11
CA ALA A 205 7.38 -2.47 -8.12
C ALA A 205 8.90 -2.31 -8.36
N PRO A 206 9.42 -1.09 -8.54
CA PRO A 206 10.86 -0.85 -8.67
C PRO A 206 11.62 -1.18 -7.37
N PRO A 207 12.91 -1.54 -7.45
CA PRO A 207 13.78 -1.67 -6.29
C PRO A 207 14.14 -0.30 -5.69
N LEU A 208 14.41 -0.24 -4.37
CA LEU A 208 14.72 1.00 -3.67
C LEU A 208 15.97 1.71 -4.21
N ASP A 209 16.99 0.95 -4.61
CA ASP A 209 18.21 1.51 -5.20
C ASP A 209 17.91 2.30 -6.48
N SER A 210 16.95 1.85 -7.31
CA SER A 210 16.54 2.61 -8.50
C SER A 210 15.86 3.93 -8.16
N LEU A 211 15.05 3.97 -7.09
CA LEU A 211 14.39 5.19 -6.60
C LEU A 211 15.37 6.21 -5.98
N THR A 212 16.65 5.86 -5.84
CA THR A 212 17.71 6.78 -5.42
C THR A 212 18.28 7.59 -6.58
N LEU A 213 18.11 7.12 -7.83
CA LEU A 213 18.64 7.75 -9.04
C LEU A 213 17.51 8.23 -9.96
N ASP A 214 16.56 7.36 -10.28
CA ASP A 214 15.47 7.63 -11.23
C ASP A 214 14.11 7.61 -10.50
N TRP A 215 13.42 8.74 -10.48
CA TRP A 215 12.07 8.81 -9.91
C TRP A 215 11.01 8.62 -11.03
N PRO A 216 10.00 7.75 -10.85
CA PRO A 216 9.08 7.44 -11.94
C PRO A 216 8.14 8.61 -12.30
N ASP A 217 8.18 9.04 -13.56
CA ASP A 217 7.22 10.02 -14.09
C ASP A 217 5.78 9.46 -14.16
N GLY A 218 4.84 10.35 -13.85
CA GLY A 218 3.39 10.13 -13.96
C GLY A 218 2.73 9.55 -12.70
N GLY A 219 1.54 10.07 -12.39
CA GLY A 219 0.92 9.95 -11.06
C GLY A 219 0.82 8.54 -10.48
N ALA A 220 0.45 7.52 -11.27
CA ALA A 220 0.30 6.16 -10.75
C ALA A 220 1.64 5.48 -10.38
N ARG A 221 2.73 5.79 -11.10
CA ARG A 221 4.07 5.24 -10.79
C ARG A 221 4.76 6.03 -9.70
N ALA A 222 4.66 7.36 -9.74
CA ALA A 222 5.12 8.24 -8.67
C ALA A 222 4.45 7.85 -7.34
N ARG A 223 3.12 7.68 -7.32
CA ARG A 223 2.40 7.24 -6.11
C ARG A 223 2.89 5.89 -5.58
N LEU A 224 3.21 4.95 -6.47
CA LEU A 224 3.81 3.67 -6.07
C LEU A 224 5.20 3.86 -5.44
N ALA A 225 6.04 4.75 -5.97
CA ALA A 225 7.34 5.09 -5.39
C ALA A 225 7.20 5.75 -4.01
N TYR A 226 6.26 6.68 -3.84
CA TYR A 226 5.91 7.26 -2.54
C TYR A 226 5.39 6.23 -1.53
N ASP A 227 4.57 5.27 -1.96
CA ASP A 227 4.05 4.20 -1.09
C ASP A 227 5.15 3.15 -0.75
N LEU A 228 6.06 2.83 -1.69
CA LEU A 228 7.26 2.00 -1.42
C LEU A 228 8.12 2.65 -0.34
N SER A 229 8.47 3.92 -0.56
CA SER A 229 9.32 4.75 0.30
C SER A 229 8.80 4.80 1.75
N ALA A 230 7.52 5.15 1.93
CA ALA A 230 6.90 5.19 3.25
C ALA A 230 6.94 3.83 3.96
N SER A 231 6.67 2.75 3.22
CA SER A 231 6.67 1.39 3.78
C SER A 231 8.06 0.88 4.18
N ALA A 232 9.14 1.43 3.60
CA ALA A 232 10.51 1.10 3.95
C ALA A 232 10.91 1.74 5.28
N VAL A 233 10.50 3.00 5.52
CA VAL A 233 10.66 3.69 6.81
C VAL A 233 9.79 3.07 7.91
N GLU A 234 8.54 2.73 7.60
CA GLU A 234 7.67 1.93 8.49
C GLU A 234 8.33 0.58 8.87
N TYR A 235 9.08 -0.04 7.96
CA TYR A 235 9.80 -1.27 8.31
C TYR A 235 10.94 -1.05 9.29
N LEU A 236 11.68 0.07 9.21
CA LEU A 236 12.66 0.45 10.24
C LEU A 236 11.98 0.65 11.61
N LEU A 237 10.81 1.30 11.64
CA LEU A 237 10.00 1.44 12.85
C LEU A 237 9.46 0.11 13.40
N SER A 238 9.20 -0.86 12.52
CA SER A 238 8.77 -2.20 12.94
C SER A 238 9.89 -3.07 13.51
N GLN A 239 11.14 -2.60 13.53
CA GLN A 239 12.23 -3.31 14.23
C GLN A 239 12.07 -3.19 15.75
N PRO A 240 12.66 -4.11 16.55
CA PRO A 240 12.48 -4.12 18.01
C PRO A 240 12.86 -2.82 18.74
N ALA A 241 13.73 -1.99 18.15
CA ALA A 241 14.15 -0.71 18.71
C ALA A 241 13.16 0.44 18.43
N GLY A 242 12.17 0.26 17.55
CA GLY A 242 11.13 1.26 17.26
C GLY A 242 11.67 2.63 16.84
N GLU A 243 11.02 3.68 17.35
CA GLU A 243 11.41 5.08 17.13
C GLU A 243 12.81 5.40 17.67
N GLU A 244 13.21 4.79 18.80
CA GLU A 244 14.55 4.96 19.39
C GLU A 244 15.63 4.38 18.47
N GLY A 245 15.34 3.28 17.77
CA GLY A 245 16.20 2.76 16.70
C GLY A 245 16.39 3.75 15.56
N VAL A 246 15.31 4.42 15.13
CA VAL A 246 15.39 5.47 14.09
C VAL A 246 16.15 6.69 14.60
N ARG A 247 15.97 7.09 15.86
CA ARG A 247 16.71 8.19 16.50
C ARG A 247 18.22 7.93 16.51
N ILE A 248 18.64 6.76 17.01
CA ILE A 248 20.06 6.34 17.03
C ILE A 248 20.62 6.23 15.61
N PHE A 249 19.83 5.77 14.65
CA PHE A 249 20.22 5.70 13.24
C PHE A 249 20.48 7.08 12.64
N LEU A 250 19.57 8.04 12.81
CA LEU A 250 19.75 9.41 12.31
C LEU A 250 20.91 10.13 13.01
N GLU A 251 21.13 9.87 14.31
CA GLU A 251 22.28 10.38 15.07
C GLU A 251 23.61 9.82 14.54
N ARG A 252 23.71 8.50 14.36
CA ARG A 252 24.94 7.86 13.84
C ARG A 252 25.20 8.22 12.37
N TRP A 253 24.16 8.39 11.56
CA TRP A 253 24.33 8.82 10.18
C TRP A 253 24.88 10.24 10.13
N ARG A 254 24.33 11.19 10.91
CA ARG A 254 24.86 12.54 11.02
C ARG A 254 26.34 12.55 11.44
N LEU A 255 26.69 11.78 12.47
CA LEU A 255 28.05 11.75 13.03
C LEU A 255 29.06 11.00 12.13
N GLY A 256 28.64 9.94 11.44
CA GLY A 256 29.50 9.08 10.62
C GLY A 256 29.52 9.43 9.12
N GLY A 257 28.61 10.29 8.66
CA GLY A 257 28.49 10.71 7.26
C GLY A 257 28.02 9.62 6.27
N SER A 258 27.74 8.41 6.74
CA SER A 258 27.47 7.23 5.92
C SER A 258 26.14 6.56 6.29
N PHE A 259 25.23 6.48 5.31
CA PHE A 259 23.94 5.79 5.45
C PHE A 259 24.13 4.31 5.73
N ASP A 260 24.99 3.64 4.95
CA ASP A 260 25.26 2.21 5.00
C ASP A 260 25.85 1.79 6.37
N ASP A 261 26.79 2.57 6.91
CA ASP A 261 27.41 2.29 8.20
C ASP A 261 26.46 2.55 9.38
N ALA A 262 25.60 3.57 9.28
CA ALA A 262 24.54 3.81 10.25
C ALA A 262 23.50 2.67 10.24
N LEU A 263 23.04 2.27 9.04
CA LEU A 263 22.08 1.18 8.84
C LEU A 263 22.64 -0.16 9.35
N GLY A 264 23.90 -0.44 9.03
CA GLY A 264 24.63 -1.63 9.48
C GLY A 264 24.85 -1.66 10.98
N SER A 265 25.28 -0.55 11.58
CA SER A 265 25.63 -0.50 13.00
C SER A 265 24.42 -0.43 13.94
N VAL A 266 23.25 0.02 13.48
CA VAL A 266 22.03 0.12 14.29
C VAL A 266 21.06 -1.05 14.05
N PHE A 267 20.84 -1.42 12.78
CA PHE A 267 19.86 -2.44 12.41
C PHE A 267 20.48 -3.77 11.93
N GLY A 268 21.80 -3.85 11.77
CA GLY A 268 22.49 -5.06 11.30
C GLY A 268 22.29 -5.35 9.81
N PHE A 269 21.86 -4.36 9.01
CA PHE A 269 21.61 -4.53 7.58
C PHE A 269 22.65 -3.82 6.71
N THR A 270 23.10 -4.50 5.66
CA THR A 270 23.56 -3.81 4.45
C THR A 270 22.34 -3.42 3.60
N PRO A 271 22.39 -2.40 2.71
CA PRO A 271 21.23 -1.94 1.95
C PRO A 271 20.45 -3.05 1.22
N GLY A 272 21.12 -3.91 0.44
CA GLY A 272 20.45 -5.03 -0.25
C GLY A 272 19.86 -6.10 0.69
N ARG A 273 20.41 -6.26 1.91
CA ARG A 273 19.80 -7.12 2.95
C ARG A 273 18.57 -6.46 3.56
N PHE A 274 18.61 -5.15 3.81
CA PHE A 274 17.46 -4.36 4.26
C PHE A 274 16.31 -4.49 3.25
N GLU A 275 16.56 -4.23 1.96
CA GLU A 275 15.52 -4.33 0.93
C GLU A 275 14.89 -5.74 0.89
N THR A 276 15.73 -6.79 0.87
CA THR A 276 15.26 -8.18 0.88
C THR A 276 14.42 -8.50 2.14
N ALA A 277 14.79 -7.96 3.30
CA ALA A 277 14.09 -8.20 4.56
C ALA A 277 12.76 -7.42 4.62
N TRP A 278 12.76 -6.15 4.21
CA TRP A 278 11.60 -5.28 4.06
C TRP A 278 10.55 -5.87 3.12
N VAL A 279 10.93 -6.25 1.88
CA VAL A 279 10.00 -6.85 0.91
C VAL A 279 9.37 -8.12 1.48
N ARG A 280 10.13 -8.92 2.25
CA ARG A 280 9.61 -10.13 2.93
C ARG A 280 8.67 -9.79 4.09
N TRP A 281 8.95 -8.75 4.88
CA TRP A 281 8.06 -8.25 5.93
C TRP A 281 6.75 -7.74 5.34
N LEU A 282 6.83 -6.88 4.32
CA LEU A 282 5.70 -6.26 3.63
C LEU A 282 4.79 -7.33 2.99
N LYS A 283 5.39 -8.33 2.33
CA LYS A 283 4.67 -9.49 1.76
C LYS A 283 3.92 -10.32 2.81
N ARG A 284 4.37 -10.34 4.07
CA ARG A 284 3.72 -11.03 5.19
C ARG A 284 2.62 -10.16 5.83
N ARG A 285 2.95 -8.93 6.23
CA ARG A 285 2.03 -7.99 6.91
C ARG A 285 0.75 -7.72 6.10
N TYR A 286 0.90 -7.50 4.79
CA TYR A 286 -0.22 -7.22 3.89
C TYR A 286 -0.57 -8.42 2.99
N GLY A 287 -0.18 -9.64 3.37
CA GLY A 287 -0.33 -10.83 2.53
C GLY A 287 -1.51 -11.77 2.86
N TRP A 288 -2.14 -11.62 4.03
CA TRP A 288 -2.96 -12.69 4.61
C TRP A 288 -4.23 -13.05 3.80
N LEU A 289 -4.93 -12.09 3.20
CA LEU A 289 -6.05 -12.35 2.28
C LEU A 289 -5.61 -13.04 0.98
N LEU A 290 -4.41 -12.75 0.47
CA LEU A 290 -3.84 -13.47 -0.68
C LEU A 290 -3.45 -14.91 -0.30
N LEU A 291 -2.98 -15.14 0.93
CA LEU A 291 -2.72 -16.49 1.43
C LEU A 291 -4.04 -17.27 1.61
N LEU A 292 -5.10 -16.63 2.11
CA LEU A 292 -6.45 -17.22 2.20
C LEU A 292 -7.02 -17.56 0.82
N SER A 293 -6.87 -16.69 -0.19
CA SER A 293 -7.38 -16.95 -1.55
C SER A 293 -6.55 -17.98 -2.32
N GLN A 294 -5.29 -18.23 -1.94
CA GLN A 294 -4.47 -19.33 -2.45
C GLN A 294 -4.62 -20.64 -1.63
N SER A 295 -5.35 -20.62 -0.52
CA SER A 295 -5.54 -21.79 0.34
C SER A 295 -6.61 -22.73 -0.23
N VAL A 296 -6.18 -23.77 -0.95
CA VAL A 296 -7.05 -24.85 -1.45
C VAL A 296 -7.92 -25.44 -0.34
N ALA A 297 -7.38 -25.60 0.87
CA ALA A 297 -8.13 -26.08 2.04
C ALA A 297 -9.31 -25.16 2.43
N LEU A 298 -9.17 -23.84 2.28
CA LEU A 298 -10.25 -22.89 2.54
C LEU A 298 -11.35 -23.00 1.49
N TRP A 299 -10.97 -23.08 0.20
CA TRP A 299 -11.94 -23.25 -0.89
C TRP A 299 -12.66 -24.60 -0.83
N LEU A 300 -11.96 -25.68 -0.44
CA LEU A 300 -12.58 -26.98 -0.16
C LEU A 300 -13.54 -26.89 1.03
N GLY A 301 -13.15 -26.25 2.13
CA GLY A 301 -14.02 -26.01 3.29
C GLY A 301 -15.28 -25.24 2.93
N LEU A 302 -15.15 -24.12 2.21
CA LEU A 302 -16.26 -23.32 1.72
C LEU A 302 -17.15 -24.13 0.76
N GLY A 303 -16.56 -24.87 -0.18
CA GLY A 303 -17.28 -25.73 -1.11
C GLY A 303 -18.09 -26.83 -0.40
N VAL A 304 -17.50 -27.48 0.61
CA VAL A 304 -18.20 -28.47 1.46
C VAL A 304 -19.33 -27.80 2.25
N THR A 305 -19.10 -26.64 2.85
CA THR A 305 -20.15 -25.89 3.58
C THR A 305 -21.31 -25.52 2.67
N LEU A 306 -21.04 -25.00 1.47
CA LEU A 306 -22.07 -24.68 0.47
C LEU A 306 -22.80 -25.95 -0.02
N LEU A 307 -22.10 -27.06 -0.22
CA LEU A 307 -22.69 -28.36 -0.59
C LEU A 307 -23.61 -28.90 0.52
N VAL A 308 -23.22 -28.77 1.79
CA VAL A 308 -24.04 -29.15 2.96
C VAL A 308 -25.28 -28.26 3.06
N LEU A 309 -25.12 -26.93 2.96
CA LEU A 309 -26.24 -25.98 2.94
C LEU A 309 -27.19 -26.22 1.77
N TRP A 310 -26.66 -26.50 0.58
CA TRP A 310 -27.45 -26.87 -0.60
C TRP A 310 -28.20 -28.18 -0.39
N ARG A 311 -27.55 -29.25 0.12
CA ARG A 311 -28.21 -30.52 0.47
C ARG A 311 -29.30 -30.32 1.53
N TRP A 312 -29.05 -29.50 2.55
CA TRP A 312 -30.01 -29.19 3.61
C TRP A 312 -31.22 -28.40 3.08
N ARG A 313 -30.98 -27.35 2.29
CA ARG A 313 -32.01 -26.57 1.60
C ARG A 313 -32.82 -27.46 0.65
N ARG A 314 -32.17 -28.29 -0.16
CA ARG A 314 -32.84 -29.25 -1.08
C ARG A 314 -33.71 -30.23 -0.30
N ARG A 315 -33.19 -30.86 0.76
CA ARG A 315 -33.95 -31.76 1.65
C ARG A 315 -35.16 -31.06 2.28
N ARG A 316 -35.01 -29.82 2.78
CA ARG A 316 -36.13 -29.02 3.31
C ARG A 316 -37.16 -28.68 2.22
N MET A 317 -36.74 -28.27 1.03
CA MET A 317 -37.65 -27.93 -0.08
C MET A 317 -38.39 -29.15 -0.62
N THR A 318 -37.74 -30.31 -0.77
CA THR A 318 -38.41 -31.55 -1.16
C THR A 318 -39.44 -31.98 -0.10
N ARG A 319 -39.11 -31.88 1.20
CA ARG A 319 -40.09 -32.13 2.29
C ARG A 319 -41.24 -31.12 2.29
N ARG A 320 -41.01 -29.87 1.88
CA ARG A 320 -42.06 -28.85 1.74
C ARG A 320 -42.97 -29.14 0.54
N MET A 321 -42.42 -29.50 -0.62
CA MET A 321 -43.23 -29.90 -1.79
C MET A 321 -44.00 -31.19 -1.55
N ALA A 322 -43.43 -32.18 -0.84
CA ALA A 322 -44.16 -33.40 -0.47
C ALA A 322 -45.37 -33.12 0.43
N ARG A 323 -45.29 -32.12 1.33
CA ARG A 323 -46.43 -31.67 2.15
C ARG A 323 -47.49 -30.90 1.34
N LEU A 324 -47.10 -30.18 0.29
CA LEU A 324 -48.05 -29.51 -0.59
C LEU A 324 -48.81 -30.54 -1.43
N ARG A 325 -48.10 -31.53 -2.01
CA ARG A 325 -48.71 -32.65 -2.76
C ARG A 325 -49.61 -33.55 -1.92
N ALA A 326 -49.29 -33.74 -0.64
CA ALA A 326 -50.15 -34.50 0.27
C ALA A 326 -51.48 -33.80 0.63
N ASN A 327 -51.58 -32.49 0.34
CA ASN A 327 -52.77 -31.67 0.53
C ASN A 327 -53.37 -31.22 -0.82
N GLU A 328 -52.89 -31.77 -1.93
CA GLU A 328 -53.36 -31.48 -3.28
C GLU A 328 -54.57 -32.41 -3.52
N PRO A 329 -55.79 -31.87 -3.70
CA PRO A 329 -56.97 -32.71 -3.94
C PRO A 329 -56.80 -33.46 -5.27
N PRO A 330 -57.43 -34.64 -5.45
CA PRO A 330 -57.28 -35.41 -6.69
C PRO A 330 -57.67 -34.60 -7.93
N ASP A 331 -56.82 -34.63 -8.97
CA ASP A 331 -57.06 -33.92 -10.24
C ASP A 331 -58.28 -34.48 -11.01
N GLU A 332 -58.77 -35.67 -10.66
CA GLU A 332 -59.99 -36.26 -11.18
C GLU A 332 -61.13 -36.11 -10.15
N PRO A 333 -62.19 -35.31 -10.42
CA PRO A 333 -63.36 -35.28 -9.56
C PRO A 333 -64.14 -36.60 -9.73
N ALA A 334 -64.78 -37.08 -8.66
CA ALA A 334 -65.43 -38.40 -8.62
C ALA A 334 -66.89 -38.38 -9.13
N TRP A 335 -67.09 -38.23 -10.45
CA TRP A 335 -68.41 -38.19 -11.12
C TRP A 335 -68.65 -39.37 -12.09
N TRP A 336 -67.74 -40.35 -12.16
CA TRP A 336 -67.73 -41.40 -13.20
C TRP A 336 -67.65 -42.86 -12.71
N GLU A 337 -67.84 -43.14 -11.42
CA GLU A 337 -67.95 -44.55 -10.98
C GLU A 337 -69.36 -45.11 -11.30
N GLU A 338 -69.48 -45.79 -12.45
CA GLU A 338 -70.68 -46.57 -12.78
C GLU A 338 -70.88 -47.75 -11.79
N PRO A 339 -72.12 -48.04 -11.35
CA PRO A 339 -72.37 -49.08 -10.36
C PRO A 339 -72.10 -50.50 -10.92
N PRO A 340 -71.50 -51.41 -10.13
CA PRO A 340 -71.12 -52.73 -10.61
C PRO A 340 -72.32 -53.62 -10.97
N GLY A 341 -72.26 -54.24 -12.15
CA GLY A 341 -73.26 -55.20 -12.63
C GLY A 341 -73.26 -56.54 -11.85
N PRO A 342 -74.34 -57.35 -11.99
CA PRO A 342 -74.56 -58.52 -11.14
C PRO A 342 -73.60 -59.70 -11.41
N PRO A 343 -73.24 -60.50 -10.37
CA PRO A 343 -72.25 -61.56 -10.46
C PRO A 343 -72.76 -62.83 -11.18
N THR A 344 -71.87 -63.51 -11.89
CA THR A 344 -72.11 -64.78 -12.60
C THR A 344 -71.88 -66.00 -11.70
N PRO A 345 -72.75 -67.03 -11.71
CA PRO A 345 -72.62 -68.20 -10.83
C PRO A 345 -71.60 -69.26 -11.33
N PRO A 346 -70.96 -70.02 -10.43
CA PRO A 346 -69.97 -71.06 -10.77
C PRO A 346 -70.58 -72.42 -11.20
N ALA A 347 -69.80 -73.21 -11.95
CA ALA A 347 -70.20 -74.52 -12.48
C ALA A 347 -69.77 -75.73 -11.58
N PRO A 348 -70.48 -76.89 -11.62
CA PRO A 348 -70.30 -77.97 -10.62
C PRO A 348 -69.63 -79.28 -11.12
N GLN A 349 -68.85 -79.92 -10.24
CA GLN A 349 -68.51 -81.38 -10.13
C GLN A 349 -68.30 -81.68 -8.61
N ASP A 350 -68.66 -82.79 -7.94
CA ASP A 350 -69.00 -84.21 -8.23
C ASP A 350 -67.78 -85.20 -8.15
N PRO A 351 -67.92 -86.53 -7.82
CA PRO A 351 -67.24 -87.10 -6.64
C PRO A 351 -66.35 -88.36 -6.88
N GLY A 352 -65.57 -88.78 -5.88
CA GLY A 352 -64.63 -89.92 -5.95
C GLY A 352 -65.08 -91.23 -5.25
N PRO A 353 -64.31 -92.34 -5.33
CA PRO A 353 -64.52 -93.55 -4.52
C PRO A 353 -63.18 -94.13 -3.90
N PRO A 354 -63.10 -95.37 -3.34
CA PRO A 354 -63.18 -95.63 -1.89
C PRO A 354 -61.99 -96.46 -1.30
N PRO A 355 -61.96 -96.83 0.01
CA PRO A 355 -60.73 -97.31 0.69
C PRO A 355 -60.62 -98.83 0.97
N GLY A 356 -59.36 -99.31 1.02
CA GLY A 356 -58.83 -100.25 2.04
C GLY A 356 -59.02 -101.77 1.88
N SER A 357 -57.93 -102.55 2.09
CA SER A 357 -58.01 -103.97 2.48
C SER A 357 -56.72 -104.54 3.10
N GLY A 358 -56.83 -105.17 4.29
CA GLY A 358 -56.20 -106.48 4.57
C GLY A 358 -54.90 -106.58 5.40
N PRO A 359 -54.88 -107.37 6.51
CA PRO A 359 -53.71 -107.71 7.36
C PRO A 359 -53.18 -109.16 7.04
N PRO A 360 -52.28 -109.89 7.78
CA PRO A 360 -51.93 -109.80 9.23
C PRO A 360 -50.47 -110.11 9.70
N SER A 361 -50.26 -109.92 11.01
CA SER A 361 -49.08 -110.27 11.86
C SER A 361 -49.04 -111.79 12.24
N PRO A 362 -48.05 -112.39 13.01
CA PRO A 362 -47.58 -111.91 14.34
C PRO A 362 -46.15 -112.36 14.86
N ARG A 363 -45.86 -112.02 16.14
CA ARG A 363 -44.81 -112.52 17.09
C ARG A 363 -43.37 -111.96 16.87
N ARG A 364 -42.52 -111.77 17.91
CA ARG A 364 -42.49 -112.30 19.31
C ARG A 364 -41.72 -111.35 20.27
N ASP A 365 -42.11 -111.36 21.56
CA ASP A 365 -41.42 -110.82 22.76
C ASP A 365 -40.24 -111.73 23.25
N PRO A 366 -39.48 -111.45 24.35
CA PRO A 366 -39.50 -110.35 25.36
C PRO A 366 -38.12 -109.75 25.82
N ALA A 367 -38.16 -108.92 26.88
CA ALA A 367 -37.10 -108.46 27.83
C ALA A 367 -36.52 -107.05 27.59
N ALA A 368 -36.26 -106.18 28.57
CA ALA A 368 -36.41 -106.19 30.05
C ALA A 368 -36.90 -104.78 30.52
N ARG A 369 -37.24 -104.48 31.78
CA ARG A 369 -36.99 -105.12 33.08
C ARG A 369 -38.04 -104.70 34.10
#